data_AF-A0A939KQH7-F1
#
_entry.id   AF-A0A939KQH7-F1
#
_cell.length_a   1.000
_cell.length_b   1.000
_cell.length_c   1.000
_cell.angle_alpha   90.00
_cell.angle_beta   90.00
_cell.angle_gamma   90.00
#
_symmetry.space_group_name_H-M   'P 1'
#
loop_
_entity.id
_entity.type
_entity.pdbx_description
1 polymer ?
#
loop_
_entity_poly.entity_id
_entity_poly.type
_entity_poly.pdbx_seq_one_letter_code
_entity_poly.pdbx_strand_id
1 'polypeptide(L)' 'MWNEPYLETCCRAALHRLCLAGAHGRPTGLQDDPCLERMRQMGFVAASGSGRFVVTDEGIARHATEVLKQKPAMGHTP' A
#
# COMPACT_ATOMS: atom_id res chain seq x y z
N MET A 1 -7.93 11.79 -13.81
CA MET A 1 -8.87 10.80 -13.26
C MET A 1 -8.39 9.43 -13.70
N TRP A 2 -7.67 8.69 -12.85
CA TRP A 2 -7.06 7.41 -13.24
C TRP A 2 -7.71 6.29 -12.41
N ASN A 3 -8.73 5.67 -12.98
CA ASN A 3 -9.39 4.47 -12.45
C ASN A 3 -8.71 3.24 -13.04
N GLU A 4 -7.45 3.00 -12.70
CA GLU A 4 -6.89 1.66 -12.89
C GLU A 4 -7.32 0.82 -11.67
N PRO A 5 -8.18 -0.20 -11.84
CA PRO A 5 -8.66 -1.01 -10.72
C PRO A 5 -7.56 -1.84 -10.04
N TYR A 6 -6.37 -1.92 -10.66
CA TYR A 6 -5.27 -2.78 -10.24
C TYR A 6 -4.00 -1.98 -9.98
N LEU A 7 -3.27 -2.39 -8.95
CA LEU A 7 -1.92 -1.89 -8.71
C LEU A 7 -0.96 -2.52 -9.73
N GLU A 8 -0.19 -1.69 -10.43
CA GLU A 8 0.92 -2.15 -11.24
C GLU A 8 1.91 -2.98 -10.41
N THR A 9 2.62 -3.92 -11.04
CA THR A 9 3.58 -4.81 -10.38
C THR A 9 4.61 -4.06 -9.53
N CYS A 10 5.06 -2.89 -9.98
CA CYS A 10 5.97 -2.02 -9.23
C CYS A 10 5.33 -1.47 -7.94
N CYS A 11 4.06 -1.07 -7.99
CA CYS A 11 3.32 -0.55 -6.84
C CYS A 11 2.99 -1.67 -5.84
N ARG A 12 2.67 -2.88 -6.31
CA ARG A 12 2.51 -4.06 -5.44
C ARG A 12 3.79 -4.37 -4.65
N ALA A 13 4.94 -4.33 -5.32
CA ALA A 13 6.23 -4.54 -4.66
C ALA A 13 6.57 -3.44 -3.64
N ALA A 14 6.27 -2.17 -3.97
CA ALA A 14 6.44 -1.05 -3.06
C ALA A 14 5.53 -1.17 -1.82
N LEU A 15 4.26 -1.55 -2.02
CA LEU A 15 3.28 -1.77 -0.95
C LEU A 15 3.70 -2.92 -0.03
N HIS A 16 4.22 -4.01 -0.61
CA HIS A 16 4.76 -5.13 0.16
C HIS A 16 5.90 -4.68 1.08
N ARG A 17 6.88 -3.96 0.52
CA ARG A 17 8.02 -3.43 1.29
C ARG A 17 7.57 -2.46 2.38
N LEU A 18 6.59 -1.60 2.09
CA LEU A 18 6.04 -0.68 3.07
C LEU A 18 5.34 -1.42 4.23
N CYS A 19 4.56 -2.45 3.93
CA CYS A 19 3.87 -3.24 4.95
C CYS A 19 4.87 -4.01 5.83
N LEU A 20 5.98 -4.50 5.26
CA LEU A 20 7.08 -5.11 6.02
C LEU A 20 7.80 -4.12 6.94
N ALA A 21 7.86 -2.83 6.58
CA ALA A 21 8.45 -1.80 7.42
C ALA A 21 7.61 -1.46 8.66
N GLY A 22 6.32 -1.81 8.66
CA GLY A 22 5.41 -1.64 9.79
C GLY A 22 5.33 -0.18 10.27
N ALA A 23 5.26 -0.01 11.60
CA ALA A 23 5.10 1.31 12.24
C ALA A 23 6.28 2.27 12.02
N HIS A 24 7.48 1.76 11.72
CA HIS A 24 8.63 2.60 11.40
C HIS A 24 8.49 3.30 10.04
N GLY A 25 7.61 2.77 9.19
CA GLY A 25 7.41 3.26 7.84
C GLY A 25 8.67 3.19 6.98
N ARG A 26 8.56 3.73 5.78
CA ARG A 26 9.65 3.76 4.81
C ARG A 26 10.14 5.19 4.57
N PRO A 27 11.44 5.49 4.64
CA PRO A 27 11.93 6.84 4.35
C PRO A 27 11.69 7.25 2.89
N THR A 28 11.49 8.55 2.67
CA THR A 28 11.46 9.18 1.34
C THR A 28 12.84 9.15 0.68
N GLY A 29 12.88 9.29 -0.65
CA GLY A 29 14.11 9.29 -1.45
C GLY A 29 14.58 7.88 -1.85
N LEU A 30 13.73 6.87 -1.74
CA LEU A 30 14.02 5.53 -2.24
C LEU A 30 13.47 5.36 -3.66
N GLN A 31 13.94 4.33 -4.38
CA GLN A 31 13.51 4.05 -5.76
C GLN A 31 11.98 3.93 -5.93
N ASP A 32 11.29 3.61 -4.84
CA ASP A 32 9.87 3.37 -4.78
C ASP A 32 9.03 4.60 -4.42
N ASP A 33 9.65 5.73 -4.07
CA ASP A 33 8.97 7.00 -3.80
C ASP A 33 7.88 7.33 -4.83
N PRO A 34 8.12 7.25 -6.15
CA PRO A 34 7.05 7.55 -7.13
C PRO A 34 5.86 6.59 -7.01
N CYS A 35 6.08 5.33 -6.64
CA CYS A 35 4.98 4.38 -6.40
C CYS A 35 4.26 4.67 -5.08
N LEU A 36 5.00 5.06 -4.02
CA LEU A 36 4.45 5.39 -2.70
C LEU A 36 3.62 6.67 -2.74
N GLU A 37 4.10 7.69 -3.45
CA GLU A 37 3.37 8.94 -3.69
C GLU A 37 2.10 8.68 -4.52
N ARG A 38 2.17 7.83 -5.54
CA ARG A 38 0.97 7.44 -6.30
C ARG A 38 -0.06 6.73 -5.41
N MET A 39 0.37 5.75 -4.62
CA MET A 39 -0.51 5.06 -3.67
C MET A 39 -1.04 5.97 -2.56
N ARG A 40 -0.30 7.03 -2.21
CA ARG A 40 -0.77 8.07 -1.30
C ARG A 40 -1.90 8.89 -1.91
N GLN A 41 -1.84 9.25 -3.19
CA GLN A 41 -2.95 9.89 -3.89
C GLN A 41 -4.20 8.99 -3.96
N MET A 42 -4.01 7.66 -3.88
CA MET A 42 -5.10 6.68 -3.86
C MET A 42 -5.65 6.39 -2.45
N GLY A 43 -5.03 6.89 -1.38
CA GLY A 43 -5.46 6.63 0.00
C GLY A 43 -4.83 5.41 0.69
N PHE A 44 -4.00 4.63 -0.01
CA PHE A 44 -3.35 3.42 0.54
C PHE A 44 -2.10 3.70 1.40
N VAL A 45 -1.51 4.88 1.23
CA VAL A 45 -0.27 5.29 1.90
C VAL A 45 -0.45 6.69 2.48
N ALA A 46 0.10 6.93 3.65
CA ALA A 46 0.16 8.25 4.25
C ALA A 46 1.62 8.71 4.39
N ALA A 47 1.86 10.01 4.25
CA ALA A 47 3.13 10.62 4.61
C ALA A 47 3.10 10.96 6.11
N SER A 48 4.07 10.43 6.84
CA SER A 48 4.40 10.83 8.21
C SER A 48 5.24 12.11 8.15
N GLY A 49 4.96 13.05 9.05
CA GLY A 49 5.64 14.36 9.11
C GLY A 49 7.16 14.30 9.30
N SER A 50 7.73 13.11 9.50
CA SER A 50 9.16 12.84 9.57
C SER A 50 9.82 12.48 8.22
N GLY A 51 9.12 12.68 7.09
CA GLY A 51 9.64 12.30 5.77
C GLY A 51 9.63 10.79 5.54
N ARG A 52 8.57 10.13 6.03
CA ARG A 52 8.40 8.68 5.91
C ARG A 52 7.02 8.37 5.36
N PHE A 53 6.89 7.28 4.63
CA PHE A 53 5.63 6.69 4.23
C PHE A 53 5.19 5.65 5.25
N VAL A 54 3.90 5.61 5.57
CA VAL A 54 3.26 4.58 6.38
C VAL A 54 2.06 4.03 5.62
N VAL A 55 1.77 2.74 5.79
CA VAL A 55 0.61 2.11 5.17
C VAL A 55 -0.66 2.51 5.93
N THR A 56 -1.74 2.84 5.22
CA THR A 56 -3.06 3.08 5.82
C THR A 56 -3.82 1.77 5.99
N ASP A 57 -4.93 1.79 6.73
CA ASP A 57 -5.81 0.62 6.84
C ASP A 57 -6.29 0.12 5.47
N GLU A 58 -6.66 1.03 4.57
CA GLU A 58 -7.04 0.71 3.19
C GLU A 58 -5.87 0.09 2.40
N GLY A 59 -4.65 0.57 2.63
CA GLY A 59 -3.44 -0.02 2.05
C GLY A 59 -3.13 -1.42 2.58
N ILE A 60 -3.44 -1.71 3.85
CA ILE A 60 -3.32 -3.04 4.44
C ILE A 60 -4.34 -3.99 3.79
N ALA A 61 -5.60 -3.57 3.69
CA ALA A 61 -6.63 -4.36 3.03
C ALA A 61 -6.26 -4.66 1.56
N ARG A 62 -5.75 -3.65 0.85
CA ARG A 62 -5.28 -3.79 -0.53
C ARG A 62 -4.05 -4.70 -0.63
N HIS A 63 -3.12 -4.64 0.32
CA HIS A 63 -1.97 -5.53 0.38
C HIS A 63 -2.39 -6.98 0.56
N ALA A 64 -3.36 -7.26 1.43
CA ALA A 64 -3.88 -8.60 1.63
C ALA A 64 -4.43 -9.20 0.32
N THR A 65 -5.20 -8.42 -0.45
CA THR A 65 -5.82 -8.91 -1.69
C THR A 65 -4.85 -8.97 -2.87
N GLU A 66 -4.04 -7.93 -3.10
CA GLU A 66 -3.22 -7.78 -4.31
C GLU A 66 -1.82 -8.38 -4.17
N VAL A 67 -1.29 -8.45 -2.96
CA VAL A 67 0.08 -8.89 -2.69
C VAL A 67 0.08 -10.29 -2.09
N LEU A 68 -0.66 -10.49 -0.99
CA LEU A 68 -0.74 -11.79 -0.32
C LEU A 68 -1.70 -12.76 -1.01
N LYS A 69 -2.52 -12.27 -1.96
CA LYS A 69 -3.59 -13.04 -2.62
C LYS A 69 -4.55 -13.69 -1.61
N GLN A 70 -4.70 -13.08 -0.44
CA GLN A 70 -5.70 -13.49 0.52
C GLN A 70 -7.06 -13.12 -0.06
N LYS A 71 -7.96 -14.10 -0.08
CA LYS A 71 -9.36 -13.80 -0.38
C LYS A 71 -9.84 -12.80 0.68
N PRO A 72 -10.55 -11.72 0.30
CA PRO A 72 -11.25 -10.93 1.31
C PRO A 72 -12.09 -11.94 2.11
N ALA A 73 -12.05 -11.82 3.44
CA ALA A 73 -12.83 -12.69 4.31
C ALA A 73 -14.31 -12.47 3.98
N MET A 74 -14.81 -13.21 2.98
CA MET A 74 -16.22 -13.29 2.69
C MET A 74 -16.82 -13.93 3.93
N GLY A 75 -17.60 -13.15 4.65
CA GLY A 75 -18.39 -13.63 5.78
C GLY A 75 -19.17 -14.85 5.33
N HIS A 76 -18.78 -16.01 5.84
CA HIS A 76 -19.63 -17.17 5.87
C HIS A 76 -20.75 -16.85 6.86
N THR A 77 -21.90 -16.43 6.34
CA THR A 77 -23.16 -16.48 7.10
C THR A 77 -23.80 -17.83 6.74
N PRO A 78 -24.12 -18.68 7.73
CA PRO A 78 -24.67 -20.01 7.51
C PRO A 78 -26.05 -19.98 6.84
#